data_AF-A0A7I7TB76-F1
#
_entry.id   AF-A0A7I7TB76-F1
#
_cell.length_a   1.000
_cell.length_b   1.000
_cell.length_c   1.000
_cell.angle_alpha   90.00
_cell.angle_beta   90.00
_cell.angle_gamma   90.00
#
_symmetry.space_group_name_H-M   'P 1'
#
loop_
_entity.id
_entity.type
_entity.pdbx_description
1 polymer ?
#
loop_
_entity_poly.entity_id
_entity_poly.type
_entity_poly.pdbx_seq_one_letter_code
_entity_poly.pdbx_strand_id
1 'polypeptide(L)'
;MTSTARPLTELIDEGWAQALAPVSEQVSQMGQFLRAEIAAGRRYLPAGPNVLRAFTFPFTEVRVLIVGQDPYPTPGHAVGLSFSVAPDVRPLPRSLSNIFSEYTADLGYPAPSNGDLTPWSQRGVMLLNRVLTVAPGTPASHRGKGWEAVTECAIRALVARDQPMVAILWGRDASTLKPMLGGGASGVDGSRCMAIESPHPSPLSASRGFFGSRPFSRANELLTGMGAEPIDWRLP
;
A
#
# COMPACT_ATOMS: atom_id res chain seq x y z
N MET A 1 5.07 -24.58 22.80
CA MET A 1 6.27 -24.45 21.95
C MET A 1 6.41 -22.99 21.57
N THR A 2 7.38 -22.30 22.16
CA THR A 2 7.71 -20.90 21.84
C THR A 2 8.25 -20.86 20.42
N SER A 3 7.40 -20.54 19.45
CA SER A 3 7.85 -20.19 18.10
C SER A 3 8.76 -18.97 18.22
N THR A 4 10.05 -19.18 18.01
CA THR A 4 11.05 -18.12 17.95
C THR A 4 10.67 -17.17 16.83
N ALA A 5 10.64 -15.86 17.10
CA ALA A 5 10.37 -14.86 16.08
C ALA A 5 11.41 -15.00 14.97
N ARG A 6 10.97 -15.16 13.72
CA ARG A 6 11.86 -15.19 12.56
C ARG A 6 12.41 -13.78 12.28
N PRO A 7 13.67 -13.64 11.87
CA PRO A 7 14.23 -12.36 11.46
C PRO A 7 13.53 -11.84 10.21
N LEU A 8 13.54 -10.51 10.01
CA LEU A 8 12.94 -9.88 8.83
C LEU A 8 13.50 -10.45 7.51
N THR A 9 14.78 -10.76 7.46
CA THR A 9 15.47 -11.32 6.29
C THR A 9 14.90 -12.66 5.80
N GLU A 10 14.14 -13.38 6.64
CA GLU A 10 13.44 -14.61 6.26
C GLU A 10 11.98 -14.39 5.85
N LEU A 11 11.46 -13.16 6.00
CA LEU A 11 10.05 -12.83 5.82
C LEU A 11 9.79 -11.93 4.62
N ILE A 12 10.76 -11.13 4.20
CA ILE A 12 10.61 -10.07 3.19
C ILE A 12 11.83 -10.01 2.27
N ASP A 13 11.74 -9.22 1.20
CA ASP A 13 12.85 -8.93 0.28
C ASP A 13 14.09 -8.40 1.03
N GLU A 14 15.28 -8.69 0.53
CA GLU A 14 16.54 -8.30 1.18
C GLU A 14 16.68 -6.77 1.27
N GLY A 15 16.35 -6.05 0.19
CA GLY A 15 16.38 -4.59 0.18
C GLY A 15 15.41 -4.00 1.21
N TRP A 16 14.22 -4.59 1.34
CA TRP A 16 13.27 -4.20 2.39
C TRP A 16 13.76 -4.55 3.80
N ALA A 17 14.42 -5.69 4.00
CA ALA A 17 14.99 -6.06 5.30
C ALA A 17 16.05 -5.06 5.75
N GLN A 18 16.90 -4.58 4.84
CA GLN A 18 17.86 -3.51 5.11
C GLN A 18 17.13 -2.18 5.39
N ALA A 19 16.17 -1.79 4.55
CA ALA A 19 15.40 -0.56 4.68
C ALA A 19 14.59 -0.48 6.00
N LEU A 20 14.13 -1.62 6.52
CA LEU A 20 13.34 -1.72 7.75
C LEU A 20 14.18 -2.10 8.99
N ALA A 21 15.50 -2.25 8.86
CA ALA A 21 16.38 -2.52 10.00
C ALA A 21 16.20 -1.54 11.18
N PRO A 22 16.01 -0.21 10.97
CA PRO A 22 15.78 0.75 12.06
C PRO A 22 14.51 0.48 12.88
N VAL A 23 13.54 -0.24 12.32
CA VAL A 23 12.26 -0.57 12.95
C VAL A 23 12.09 -2.06 13.22
N SER A 24 13.17 -2.84 13.19
CA SER A 24 13.16 -4.30 13.45
C SER A 24 12.60 -4.66 14.82
N GLU A 25 12.95 -3.89 15.86
CA GLU A 25 12.36 -4.04 17.20
C GLU A 25 10.86 -3.74 17.18
N GLN A 26 10.45 -2.66 16.51
CA GLN A 26 9.04 -2.29 16.39
C GLN A 26 8.24 -3.39 15.69
N VAL A 27 8.76 -4.01 14.61
CA VAL A 27 8.10 -5.15 13.95
C VAL A 27 7.96 -6.33 14.91
N SER A 28 8.98 -6.59 15.73
CA SER A 28 8.94 -7.65 16.75
C SER A 28 7.87 -7.36 17.81
N GLN A 29 7.75 -6.11 18.26
CA GLN A 29 6.69 -5.64 19.16
C GLN A 29 5.30 -5.79 18.52
N MET A 30 5.16 -5.51 17.23
CA MET A 30 3.89 -5.77 16.51
C MET A 30 3.54 -7.26 16.50
N GLY A 31 4.53 -8.15 16.32
CA GLY A 31 4.34 -9.59 16.45
C GLY A 31 3.87 -10.01 17.85
N GLN A 32 4.37 -9.36 18.90
CA GLN A 32 3.92 -9.57 20.28
C GLN A 32 2.50 -9.06 20.50
N PHE A 33 2.17 -7.87 20.00
CA PHE A 33 0.82 -7.30 20.03
C PHE A 33 -0.19 -8.26 19.40
N LEU A 34 0.09 -8.78 18.20
CA LEU A 34 -0.81 -9.72 17.52
C LEU A 34 -0.97 -11.06 18.27
N ARG A 35 0.10 -11.56 18.92
CA ARG A 35 0.00 -12.73 19.80
C ARG A 35 -0.85 -12.46 21.04
N ALA A 36 -0.73 -11.27 21.63
CA ALA A 36 -1.55 -10.86 22.76
C ALA A 36 -3.03 -10.72 22.37
N GLU A 37 -3.33 -10.19 21.18
CA GLU A 37 -4.69 -10.16 20.63
C GLU A 37 -5.29 -11.56 20.52
N ILE A 38 -4.54 -12.52 19.96
CA ILE A 38 -4.97 -13.93 19.87
C ILE A 38 -5.17 -14.54 21.25
N ALA A 39 -4.21 -14.35 22.18
CA ALA A 39 -4.30 -14.89 23.54
C ALA A 39 -5.51 -14.35 24.31
N ALA A 40 -5.94 -13.12 24.01
CA ALA A 40 -7.13 -12.49 24.56
C ALA A 40 -8.43 -12.84 23.79
N GLY A 41 -8.41 -13.83 22.91
CA GLY A 41 -9.57 -14.32 22.16
C GLY A 41 -9.99 -13.45 20.97
N ARG A 42 -9.21 -12.43 20.62
CA ARG A 42 -9.45 -11.57 19.46
C ARG A 42 -8.76 -12.14 18.22
N ARG A 43 -9.15 -11.64 17.05
CA ARG A 43 -8.58 -12.02 15.75
C ARG A 43 -8.07 -10.78 15.04
N TYR A 44 -7.22 -10.97 14.04
CA TYR A 44 -6.78 -9.91 13.14
C TYR A 44 -6.78 -10.38 11.69
N LEU A 45 -6.76 -9.43 10.77
CA LEU A 45 -6.60 -9.58 9.33
C LEU A 45 -5.40 -8.72 8.87
N PRO A 46 -4.71 -9.05 7.77
CA PRO A 46 -4.84 -10.29 6.99
C PRO A 46 -4.28 -11.50 7.76
N ALA A 47 -4.24 -12.67 7.11
CA ALA A 47 -3.53 -13.84 7.65
C ALA A 47 -2.06 -13.50 7.96
N GLY A 48 -1.49 -14.11 9.00
CA GLY A 48 -0.14 -13.81 9.49
C GLY A 48 0.96 -13.72 8.41
N PRO A 49 1.10 -14.71 7.50
CA PRO A 49 2.07 -14.65 6.41
C PRO A 49 1.88 -13.47 5.44
N ASN A 50 0.67 -12.91 5.37
CA ASN A 50 0.33 -11.81 4.48
C ASN A 50 0.53 -10.43 5.12
N VAL A 51 0.80 -10.33 6.43
CA VAL A 51 0.90 -9.01 7.11
C VAL A 51 2.01 -8.15 6.51
N LEU A 52 3.13 -8.75 6.14
CA LEU A 52 4.28 -8.07 5.54
C LEU A 52 4.40 -8.30 4.01
N ARG A 53 3.34 -8.80 3.36
CA ARG A 53 3.39 -9.21 1.95
C ARG A 53 3.82 -8.09 1.00
N ALA A 54 3.43 -6.84 1.25
CA ALA A 54 3.86 -5.71 0.42
C ALA A 54 5.39 -5.54 0.34
N PHE A 55 6.12 -6.03 1.35
CA PHE A 55 7.58 -5.97 1.42
C PHE A 55 8.27 -7.21 0.83
N THR A 56 7.51 -8.19 0.31
CA THR A 56 8.11 -9.37 -0.37
C THR A 56 8.42 -9.09 -1.84
N PHE A 57 7.99 -7.94 -2.36
CA PHE A 57 8.33 -7.47 -3.72
C PHE A 57 9.60 -6.62 -3.66
N PRO A 58 10.46 -6.65 -4.70
CA PRO A 58 11.78 -6.02 -4.64
C PRO A 58 11.73 -4.53 -4.30
N PHE A 59 12.44 -4.12 -3.24
CA PHE A 59 12.53 -2.72 -2.83
C PHE A 59 13.04 -1.80 -3.94
N THR A 60 14.04 -2.28 -4.69
CA THR A 60 14.71 -1.51 -5.75
C THR A 60 13.85 -1.32 -7.00
N GLU A 61 12.78 -2.09 -7.18
CA GLU A 61 11.89 -1.98 -8.34
C GLU A 61 10.72 -1.02 -8.12
N VAL A 62 10.51 -0.54 -6.89
CA VAL A 62 9.38 0.33 -6.57
C VAL A 62 9.51 1.67 -7.31
N ARG A 63 8.54 1.96 -8.17
CA ARG A 63 8.39 3.22 -8.91
C ARG A 63 7.10 3.95 -8.54
N VAL A 64 6.06 3.23 -8.11
CA VAL A 64 4.83 3.84 -7.61
C VAL A 64 4.50 3.33 -6.22
N LEU A 65 4.12 4.25 -5.33
CA LEU A 65 3.57 3.93 -4.01
C LEU A 65 2.08 4.28 -3.99
N ILE A 66 1.22 3.31 -3.68
CA ILE A 66 -0.19 3.57 -3.37
C ILE A 66 -0.38 3.33 -1.88
N VAL A 67 -0.96 4.32 -1.19
CA VAL A 67 -1.20 4.24 0.27
C VAL A 67 -2.68 4.09 0.59
N GLY A 68 -3.05 2.96 1.19
CA GLY A 68 -4.33 2.75 1.87
C GLY A 68 -4.27 3.04 3.37
N GLN A 69 -5.42 3.01 4.03
CA GLN A 69 -5.54 3.27 5.48
C GLN A 69 -5.11 2.04 6.30
N ASP A 70 -5.90 0.98 6.21
CA ASP A 70 -5.75 -0.30 6.89
C ASP A 70 -6.37 -1.43 6.03
N PRO A 71 -6.12 -2.72 6.34
CA PRO A 71 -6.65 -3.81 5.52
C PRO A 71 -8.18 -3.84 5.51
N TYR A 72 -8.77 -4.52 4.52
CA TYR A 72 -10.21 -4.74 4.54
C TYR A 72 -10.64 -5.45 5.84
N PRO A 73 -11.67 -4.95 6.53
CA PRO A 73 -12.13 -5.51 7.81
C PRO A 73 -12.90 -6.83 7.61
N THR A 74 -13.34 -7.13 6.39
CA THR A 74 -14.11 -8.33 6.09
C THR A 74 -13.16 -9.53 5.97
N PRO A 75 -13.36 -10.60 6.76
CA PRO A 75 -12.61 -11.84 6.62
C PRO A 75 -12.64 -12.36 5.18
N GLY A 76 -11.48 -12.84 4.69
CA GLY A 76 -11.32 -13.33 3.31
C GLY A 76 -10.99 -12.26 2.27
N HIS A 77 -11.16 -10.97 2.57
CA HIS A 77 -10.82 -9.91 1.61
C HIS A 77 -9.34 -9.51 1.66
N ALA A 78 -8.81 -9.23 2.85
CA ALA A 78 -7.46 -8.69 2.98
C ALA A 78 -6.37 -9.74 2.67
N VAL A 79 -5.52 -9.45 1.69
CA VAL A 79 -4.41 -10.34 1.26
C VAL A 79 -3.02 -9.76 1.47
N GLY A 80 -2.88 -8.69 2.26
CA GLY A 80 -1.57 -8.08 2.56
C GLY A 80 -1.06 -7.03 1.57
N LEU A 81 -1.86 -6.72 0.56
CA LEU A 81 -1.62 -5.65 -0.41
C LEU A 81 -2.81 -4.68 -0.32
N SER A 82 -2.57 -3.38 -0.17
CA SER A 82 -3.66 -2.38 -0.06
C SER A 82 -4.63 -2.50 -1.24
N PHE A 83 -5.93 -2.50 -0.97
CA PHE A 83 -7.02 -2.65 -1.95
C PHE A 83 -7.12 -3.98 -2.69
N SER A 84 -6.10 -4.85 -2.65
CA SER A 84 -6.17 -6.16 -3.31
C SER A 84 -7.07 -7.12 -2.54
N VAL A 85 -7.71 -8.03 -3.27
CA VAL A 85 -8.36 -9.23 -2.76
C VAL A 85 -7.83 -10.47 -3.48
N ALA A 86 -8.21 -11.67 -3.04
CA ALA A 86 -7.89 -12.89 -3.78
C ALA A 86 -8.74 -12.99 -5.09
N PRO A 87 -8.27 -13.70 -6.13
CA PRO A 87 -8.95 -13.74 -7.44
C PRO A 87 -10.42 -14.21 -7.39
N ASP A 88 -10.73 -15.12 -6.46
CA ASP A 88 -12.04 -15.74 -6.26
C ASP A 88 -13.04 -14.86 -5.48
N VAL A 89 -12.59 -13.78 -4.83
CA VAL A 89 -13.45 -12.93 -4.01
C VAL A 89 -14.50 -12.22 -4.85
N ARG A 90 -15.77 -12.54 -4.62
CA ARG A 90 -16.94 -11.85 -5.21
C ARG A 90 -18.07 -11.72 -4.19
N PRO A 91 -18.85 -10.61 -4.20
CA PRO A 91 -18.60 -9.38 -4.96
C PRO A 91 -17.34 -8.64 -4.47
N LEU A 92 -16.75 -7.79 -5.33
CA LEU A 92 -15.57 -7.02 -4.96
C LEU A 92 -15.89 -5.99 -3.85
N PRO A 93 -14.92 -5.64 -2.98
CA PRO A 93 -15.08 -4.52 -2.07
C PRO A 93 -15.40 -3.23 -2.83
N ARG A 94 -16.34 -2.43 -2.33
CA ARG A 94 -16.82 -1.22 -3.04
C ARG A 94 -15.71 -0.25 -3.42
N SER A 95 -14.69 -0.10 -2.56
CA SER A 95 -13.53 0.75 -2.87
C SER A 95 -12.73 0.21 -4.06
N LEU A 96 -12.55 -1.11 -4.19
CA LEU A 96 -11.88 -1.72 -5.33
C LEU A 96 -12.72 -1.61 -6.60
N SER A 97 -14.04 -1.79 -6.50
CA SER A 97 -14.95 -1.52 -7.62
C SER A 97 -14.81 -0.09 -8.14
N ASN A 98 -14.73 0.90 -7.24
CA ASN A 98 -14.52 2.29 -7.63
C ASN A 98 -13.14 2.52 -8.26
N ILE A 99 -12.07 1.90 -7.72
CA ILE A 99 -10.74 1.91 -8.34
C ILE A 99 -10.80 1.36 -9.77
N PHE A 100 -11.52 0.26 -10.01
CA PHE A 100 -11.68 -0.32 -11.34
C PHE A 100 -12.53 0.54 -12.28
N SER A 101 -13.54 1.25 -11.77
CA SER A 101 -14.28 2.24 -12.58
C SER A 101 -13.37 3.37 -13.05
N GLU A 102 -12.53 3.92 -12.16
CA GLU A 102 -11.56 4.95 -12.53
C GLU A 102 -10.47 4.41 -13.46
N TYR A 103 -9.97 3.20 -13.21
CA TYR A 103 -9.00 2.52 -14.06
C TYR A 103 -9.48 2.37 -15.50
N THR A 104 -10.72 1.90 -15.69
CA THR A 104 -11.34 1.76 -17.01
C THR A 104 -11.53 3.11 -17.68
N ALA A 105 -11.99 4.12 -16.93
CA ALA A 105 -12.21 5.47 -17.47
C ALA A 105 -10.90 6.19 -17.83
N ASP A 106 -9.84 5.98 -17.04
CA ASP A 106 -8.54 6.63 -17.22
C ASP A 106 -7.72 6.01 -18.36
N LEU A 107 -7.69 4.67 -18.41
CA LEU A 107 -6.79 3.92 -19.29
C LEU A 107 -7.49 3.29 -20.51
N GLY A 108 -8.83 3.24 -20.53
CA GLY A 108 -9.60 2.61 -21.61
C GLY A 108 -9.50 1.07 -21.65
N TYR A 109 -8.90 0.45 -20.63
CA TYR A 109 -8.85 -1.01 -20.49
C TYR A 109 -10.21 -1.58 -20.04
N PRO A 110 -10.51 -2.86 -20.36
CA PRO A 110 -11.70 -3.50 -19.83
C PRO A 110 -11.63 -3.60 -18.29
N ALA A 111 -12.79 -3.72 -17.65
CA ALA A 111 -12.85 -4.02 -16.23
C ALA A 111 -12.07 -5.31 -15.93
N PRO A 112 -11.18 -5.32 -14.92
CA PRO A 112 -10.39 -6.50 -14.60
C PRO A 112 -11.25 -7.72 -14.30
N SER A 113 -10.78 -8.90 -14.72
CA SER A 113 -11.49 -10.17 -14.55
C SER A 113 -11.71 -10.53 -13.08
N ASN A 114 -10.82 -10.05 -12.19
CA ASN A 114 -10.84 -10.27 -10.75
C ASN A 114 -10.17 -9.14 -9.95
N GLY A 115 -10.17 -9.26 -8.62
CA GLY A 115 -9.67 -8.22 -7.71
C GLY A 115 -8.23 -8.39 -7.23
N ASP A 116 -7.44 -9.27 -7.85
CA ASP A 116 -6.04 -9.47 -7.51
C ASP A 116 -5.17 -8.39 -8.16
N LEU A 117 -4.49 -7.60 -7.31
CA LEU A 117 -3.57 -6.54 -7.71
C LEU A 117 -2.10 -6.98 -7.63
N THR A 118 -1.83 -8.27 -7.39
CA THR A 118 -0.47 -8.83 -7.44
C THR A 118 0.31 -8.43 -8.70
N PRO A 119 -0.29 -8.38 -9.92
CA PRO A 119 0.43 -7.92 -11.11
C PRO A 119 1.00 -6.50 -10.97
N TRP A 120 0.33 -5.59 -10.26
CA TRP A 120 0.86 -4.24 -10.03
C TRP A 120 2.10 -4.29 -9.13
N SER A 121 2.08 -5.08 -8.06
CA SER A 121 3.26 -5.23 -7.18
C SER A 121 4.43 -5.91 -7.86
N GLN A 122 4.19 -6.86 -8.75
CA GLN A 122 5.22 -7.46 -9.62
C GLN A 122 5.80 -6.47 -10.64
N ARG A 123 5.13 -5.34 -10.86
CA ARG A 123 5.53 -4.30 -11.83
C ARG A 123 5.99 -3.02 -11.14
N GLY A 124 6.43 -3.10 -9.88
CA GLY A 124 7.01 -1.97 -9.16
C GLY A 124 6.00 -1.02 -8.50
N VAL A 125 4.76 -1.47 -8.27
CA VAL A 125 3.76 -0.72 -7.49
C VAL A 125 3.71 -1.26 -6.05
N MET A 126 4.20 -0.48 -5.10
CA MET A 126 4.04 -0.80 -3.68
C MET A 126 2.61 -0.50 -3.22
N LEU A 127 1.89 -1.55 -2.84
CA LEU A 127 0.52 -1.48 -2.32
C LEU A 127 0.53 -1.53 -0.79
N LEU A 128 0.77 -0.38 -0.16
CA LEU A 128 1.00 -0.28 1.28
C LEU A 128 -0.22 0.28 2.01
N ASN A 129 -0.63 -0.34 3.11
CA ASN A 129 -1.52 0.34 4.07
C ASN A 129 -0.70 1.06 5.13
N ARG A 130 -1.19 2.17 5.67
CA ARG A 130 -0.54 2.87 6.80
C ARG A 130 -0.52 2.00 8.06
N VAL A 131 -1.57 1.24 8.31
CA VAL A 131 -1.67 0.21 9.34
C VAL A 131 -1.75 -1.16 8.67
N LEU A 132 -0.97 -2.15 9.11
CA LEU A 132 -0.84 -3.44 8.38
C LEU A 132 -1.78 -4.54 8.86
N THR A 133 -2.53 -4.31 9.95
CA THR A 133 -3.52 -5.26 10.47
C THR A 133 -4.78 -4.57 10.95
N VAL A 134 -5.87 -5.32 11.08
CA VAL A 134 -7.16 -4.83 11.59
C VAL A 134 -7.92 -5.96 12.28
N ALA A 135 -8.72 -5.66 13.30
CA ALA A 135 -9.68 -6.61 13.84
C ALA A 135 -10.86 -6.82 12.87
N PRO A 136 -11.34 -8.07 12.68
CA PRO A 136 -12.48 -8.35 11.80
C PRO A 136 -13.70 -7.46 12.11
N GLY A 137 -14.29 -6.90 11.05
CA GLY A 137 -15.48 -6.05 11.12
C GLY A 137 -15.28 -4.67 11.74
N THR A 138 -14.08 -4.34 12.23
CA THR A 138 -13.82 -3.08 12.95
C THR A 138 -12.68 -2.30 12.27
N PRO A 139 -12.99 -1.49 11.24
CA PRO A 139 -12.01 -0.61 10.58
C PRO A 139 -11.24 0.24 11.59
N ALA A 140 -9.95 0.49 11.31
CA ALA A 140 -9.03 1.29 12.12
C ALA A 140 -8.81 0.81 13.57
N SER A 141 -9.26 -0.39 13.95
CA SER A 141 -9.10 -0.94 15.31
C SER A 141 -7.66 -1.08 15.78
N HIS A 142 -6.70 -1.22 14.86
CA HIS A 142 -5.27 -1.30 15.18
C HIS A 142 -4.50 0.01 14.89
N ARG A 143 -5.20 1.11 14.61
CA ARG A 143 -4.60 2.45 14.52
C ARG A 143 -3.97 2.83 15.87
N GLY A 144 -2.80 3.44 15.83
CA GLY A 144 -2.05 3.88 17.00
C GLY A 144 -1.45 2.73 17.81
N LYS A 145 -1.39 1.51 17.25
CA LYS A 145 -0.77 0.34 17.91
C LYS A 145 0.71 0.17 17.59
N GLY A 146 1.25 0.92 16.62
CA GLY A 146 2.67 0.96 16.32
C GLY A 146 3.06 0.60 14.87
N TRP A 147 2.10 0.21 14.02
CA TRP A 147 2.36 -0.03 12.60
C TRP A 147 2.81 1.22 11.86
N GLU A 148 2.39 2.39 12.33
CA GLU A 148 2.72 3.68 11.74
C GLU A 148 4.23 3.93 11.74
N ALA A 149 4.96 3.55 12.78
CA ALA A 149 6.42 3.70 12.78
C ALA A 149 7.08 2.83 11.69
N VAL A 150 6.58 1.59 11.50
CA VAL A 150 7.09 0.66 10.49
C VAL A 150 6.86 1.19 9.08
N THR A 151 5.63 1.60 8.77
CA THR A 151 5.29 2.07 7.42
C THR A 151 5.82 3.48 7.15
N GLU A 152 6.12 4.27 8.20
CA GLU A 152 6.83 5.53 8.07
C GLU A 152 8.29 5.30 7.63
N CYS A 153 8.98 4.36 8.30
CA CYS A 153 10.32 3.95 7.92
C CYS A 153 10.37 3.47 6.46
N ALA A 154 9.39 2.66 6.05
CA ALA A 154 9.29 2.17 4.67
C ALA A 154 9.22 3.33 3.65
N ILE A 155 8.36 4.32 3.90
CA ILE A 155 8.19 5.47 3.00
C ILE A 155 9.45 6.33 2.97
N ARG A 156 10.06 6.60 4.13
CA ARG A 156 11.33 7.36 4.19
C ARG A 156 12.44 6.65 3.43
N ALA A 157 12.53 5.33 3.54
CA ALA A 157 13.51 4.54 2.81
C ALA A 157 13.30 4.65 1.29
N LEU A 158 12.05 4.60 0.81
CA LEU A 158 11.76 4.77 -0.61
C LEU A 158 12.17 6.16 -1.12
N VAL A 159 11.83 7.21 -0.36
CA VAL A 159 12.12 8.62 -0.70
C VAL A 159 13.62 8.90 -0.66
N ALA A 160 14.36 8.25 0.22
CA ALA A 160 15.81 8.40 0.33
C ALA A 160 16.59 7.73 -0.82
N ARG A 161 15.94 6.94 -1.69
CA ARG A 161 16.61 6.34 -2.85
C ARG A 161 16.91 7.41 -3.90
N ASP A 162 18.01 7.18 -4.62
CA ASP A 162 18.38 7.96 -5.81
C ASP A 162 17.57 7.52 -7.06
N GLN A 163 16.25 7.34 -6.93
CA GLN A 163 15.38 6.78 -7.97
C GLN A 163 14.06 7.55 -8.09
N PRO A 164 13.58 7.85 -9.31
CA PRO A 164 12.27 8.45 -9.50
C PRO A 164 11.14 7.60 -8.95
N MET A 165 10.19 8.23 -8.26
CA MET A 165 8.97 7.58 -7.82
C MET A 165 7.76 8.51 -7.79
N VAL A 166 6.57 7.93 -7.91
CA VAL A 166 5.30 8.63 -7.76
C VAL A 166 4.53 8.04 -6.59
N ALA A 167 4.06 8.88 -5.67
CA ALA A 167 3.15 8.49 -4.61
C ALA A 167 1.71 8.88 -4.96
N ILE A 168 0.80 7.90 -4.97
CA ILE A 168 -0.63 8.10 -5.11
C ILE A 168 -1.25 8.05 -3.71
N LEU A 169 -1.71 9.21 -3.24
CA LEU A 169 -2.22 9.42 -1.90
C LEU A 169 -3.75 9.60 -1.96
N TRP A 170 -4.47 8.58 -1.53
CA TRP A 170 -5.94 8.57 -1.55
C TRP A 170 -6.54 8.86 -0.18
N GLY A 171 -7.13 10.04 -0.04
CA GLY A 171 -7.78 10.49 1.20
C GLY A 171 -6.86 11.23 2.17
N ARG A 172 -7.46 11.81 3.21
CA ARG A 172 -6.79 12.73 4.13
C ARG A 172 -5.64 12.08 4.88
N ASP A 173 -5.83 10.86 5.38
CA ASP A 173 -4.81 10.12 6.12
C ASP A 173 -3.57 9.90 5.25
N ALA A 174 -3.74 9.51 3.98
CA ALA A 174 -2.65 9.36 3.03
C ALA A 174 -1.96 10.70 2.71
N SER A 175 -2.72 11.79 2.54
CA SER A 175 -2.17 13.14 2.32
C SER A 175 -1.27 13.64 3.45
N THR A 176 -1.44 13.14 4.69
CA THR A 176 -0.52 13.50 5.80
C THR A 176 0.92 13.02 5.59
N LEU A 177 1.15 12.09 4.65
CA LEU A 177 2.48 11.61 4.27
C LEU A 177 3.22 12.57 3.33
N LYS A 178 2.52 13.51 2.71
CA LYS A 178 3.10 14.45 1.73
C LYS A 178 4.35 15.19 2.24
N PRO A 179 4.44 15.68 3.49
CA PRO A 179 5.66 16.30 4.00
C PRO A 179 6.88 15.36 4.00
N MET A 180 6.67 14.05 4.09
CA MET A 180 7.75 13.06 4.05
C MET A 180 8.29 12.80 2.65
N LEU A 181 7.54 13.18 1.61
CA LEU A 181 7.89 12.91 0.20
C LEU A 181 8.82 13.97 -0.41
N GLY A 182 9.37 14.89 0.38
CA GLY A 182 10.41 15.83 -0.08
C GLY A 182 9.92 17.10 -0.77
N GLY A 183 8.60 17.34 -0.88
CA GLY A 183 8.02 18.67 -1.09
C GLY A 183 7.76 19.11 -2.55
N GLY A 184 6.48 19.34 -2.85
CA GLY A 184 6.00 20.17 -3.98
C GLY A 184 5.58 19.41 -5.24
N ALA A 185 4.38 19.69 -5.75
CA ALA A 185 3.88 19.19 -7.05
C ALA A 185 4.63 19.77 -8.27
N SER A 186 5.72 20.50 -8.05
CA SER A 186 6.36 21.34 -9.05
C SER A 186 7.82 20.96 -9.39
N GLY A 187 8.41 19.92 -8.77
CA GLY A 187 9.72 19.41 -9.20
C GLY A 187 10.88 20.43 -9.20
N VAL A 188 10.76 21.54 -8.45
CA VAL A 188 11.70 22.68 -8.57
C VAL A 188 13.01 22.47 -7.80
N ASP A 189 13.14 21.41 -6.99
CA ASP A 189 14.29 21.23 -6.08
C ASP A 189 14.95 19.85 -6.18
N GLY A 190 15.08 19.30 -7.39
CA GLY A 190 15.72 17.99 -7.57
C GLY A 190 14.99 16.82 -6.88
N SER A 191 13.77 17.04 -6.37
CA SER A 191 12.95 15.99 -5.77
C SER A 191 12.65 14.93 -6.83
N ARG A 192 13.05 13.70 -6.52
CA ARG A 192 12.75 12.50 -7.33
C ARG A 192 11.44 11.83 -6.91
N CYS A 193 10.66 12.46 -6.03
CA CYS A 193 9.37 11.94 -5.59
C CYS A 193 8.26 12.96 -5.87
N MET A 194 7.28 12.56 -6.68
CA MET A 194 6.10 13.36 -6.99
C MET A 194 4.84 12.76 -6.37
N ALA A 195 3.89 13.58 -5.92
CA ALA A 195 2.66 13.11 -5.30
C ALA A 195 1.42 13.43 -6.14
N ILE A 196 0.54 12.45 -6.32
CA ILE A 196 -0.81 12.59 -6.84
C ILE A 196 -1.77 12.43 -5.67
N GLU A 197 -2.58 13.45 -5.42
CA GLU A 197 -3.57 13.44 -4.33
C GLU A 197 -4.99 13.45 -4.89
N SER A 198 -5.87 12.66 -4.28
CA SER A 198 -7.31 12.72 -4.52
C SER A 198 -8.09 12.22 -3.30
N PRO A 199 -9.40 12.48 -3.20
CA PRO A 199 -10.26 11.81 -2.23
C PRO A 199 -10.15 10.29 -2.29
N HIS A 200 -10.44 9.61 -1.17
CA HIS A 200 -10.35 8.15 -1.11
C HIS A 200 -11.38 7.48 -2.04
N PRO A 201 -11.09 6.30 -2.65
CA PRO A 201 -12.04 5.54 -3.48
C PRO A 201 -13.25 4.96 -2.72
N SER A 202 -13.41 5.25 -1.43
CA SER A 202 -14.55 4.76 -0.65
C SER A 202 -15.84 5.42 -1.15
N PRO A 203 -16.99 4.73 -1.16
CA PRO A 203 -18.27 5.34 -1.50
C PRO A 203 -18.59 6.65 -0.76
N LEU A 204 -18.02 6.84 0.44
CA LEU A 204 -18.20 8.05 1.25
C LEU A 204 -17.53 9.30 0.66
N SER A 205 -16.55 9.13 -0.23
CA SER A 205 -15.70 10.21 -0.73
C SER A 205 -15.40 10.16 -2.23
N ALA A 206 -15.66 9.05 -2.93
CA ALA A 206 -15.22 8.86 -4.30
C ALA A 206 -15.79 9.91 -5.28
N SER A 207 -17.07 10.27 -5.11
CA SER A 207 -17.73 11.30 -5.92
C SER A 207 -17.21 12.72 -5.68
N ARG A 208 -16.39 12.94 -4.64
CA ARG A 208 -15.83 14.27 -4.30
C ARG A 208 -14.55 14.60 -5.07
N GLY A 209 -14.13 13.73 -6.00
CA GLY A 209 -12.96 13.95 -6.85
C GLY A 209 -11.99 12.77 -6.95
N PHE A 210 -12.35 11.56 -6.47
CA PHE A 210 -11.61 10.36 -6.85
C PHE A 210 -11.91 10.01 -8.31
N PHE A 211 -13.19 10.00 -8.68
CA PHE A 211 -13.61 9.82 -10.06
C PHE A 211 -13.17 11.00 -10.93
N GLY A 212 -12.56 10.72 -12.08
CA GLY A 212 -11.94 11.70 -12.95
C GLY A 212 -10.57 12.20 -12.48
N SER A 213 -9.99 11.62 -11.41
CA SER A 213 -8.66 12.02 -10.92
C SER A 213 -7.51 11.51 -11.79
N ARG A 214 -7.78 10.50 -12.62
CA ARG A 214 -6.86 9.91 -13.61
C ARG A 214 -5.50 9.52 -13.01
N PRO A 215 -5.47 8.79 -11.88
CA PRO A 215 -4.23 8.62 -11.12
C PRO A 215 -3.21 7.73 -11.84
N PHE A 216 -3.64 6.85 -12.75
CA PHE A 216 -2.79 5.87 -13.40
C PHE A 216 -2.02 6.49 -14.57
N SER A 217 -2.74 7.19 -15.46
CA SER A 217 -2.11 7.91 -16.58
C SER A 217 -1.18 9.01 -16.09
N ARG A 218 -1.63 9.81 -15.11
CA ARG A 218 -0.81 10.87 -14.48
C ARG A 218 0.44 10.32 -13.80
N ALA A 219 0.37 9.14 -13.17
CA ALA A 219 1.56 8.52 -12.58
C ALA A 219 2.58 8.14 -13.66
N ASN A 220 2.12 7.59 -14.79
CA ASN A 220 3.00 7.26 -15.92
C ASN A 220 3.60 8.52 -16.58
N GLU A 221 2.82 9.59 -16.71
CA GLU A 221 3.30 10.89 -17.21
C GLU A 221 4.42 11.46 -16.31
N LEU A 222 4.23 11.42 -14.99
CA LEU A 222 5.23 11.89 -14.03
C LEU A 222 6.49 11.01 -14.03
N LEU A 223 6.35 9.69 -14.08
CA LEU A 223 7.49 8.78 -14.18
C LEU A 223 8.29 9.05 -15.46
N THR A 224 7.61 9.15 -16.60
CA THR A 224 8.24 9.44 -17.90
C THR A 224 8.94 10.79 -17.88
N GLY A 225 8.32 11.82 -17.29
CA GLY A 225 8.91 13.14 -17.14
C GLY A 225 10.16 13.17 -16.24
N MET A 226 10.29 12.21 -15.32
CA MET A 226 11.49 12.00 -14.49
C MET A 226 12.49 11.00 -15.11
N GLY A 227 12.25 10.52 -16.34
CA GLY A 227 13.13 9.56 -17.02
C GLY A 227 13.03 8.12 -16.52
N ALA A 228 11.92 7.76 -15.86
CA ALA A 228 11.65 6.39 -15.42
C ALA A 228 10.60 5.71 -16.31
N GLU A 229 10.70 4.39 -16.42
CA GLU A 229 9.74 3.57 -17.15
C GLU A 229 8.33 3.66 -16.54
N PRO A 230 7.28 3.83 -17.35
CA PRO A 230 5.90 3.83 -16.88
C PRO A 230 5.49 2.45 -16.34
N ILE A 231 4.44 2.42 -15.54
CA ILE A 231 3.83 1.17 -15.07
C ILE A 231 2.89 0.62 -16.15
N ASP A 232 3.04 -0.66 -16.47
CA ASP A 232 1.98 -1.41 -17.13
C ASP A 232 0.87 -1.73 -16.12
N TRP A 233 -0.16 -0.89 -16.13
CA TRP A 233 -1.32 -1.02 -15.25
C TRP A 233 -2.27 -2.16 -15.67
N ARG A 234 -2.12 -2.76 -16.85
CA ARG A 234 -3.11 -3.69 -17.41
C ARG A 234 -3.28 -4.93 -16.54
N LEU A 235 -4.49 -5.15 -16.03
CA LEU A 235 -4.88 -6.36 -15.31
C LEU A 235 -5.54 -7.39 -16.25
N PRO A 236 -5.45 -8.70 -15.95
CA PRO A 236 -6.09 -9.76 -16.72
C PRO A 236 -7.61 -9.74 -16.63
#